data_AF-A0A957LH18-F1
#
_entry.id   AF-A0A957LH18-F1
#
_cell.length_a   1.000
_cell.length_b   1.000
_cell.length_c   1.000
_cell.angle_alpha   90.00
_cell.angle_beta   90.00
_cell.angle_gamma   90.00
#
_symmetry.space_group_name_H-M   'P 1'
#
loop_
_entity.id
_entity.type
_entity.pdbx_description
1 polymer ?
#
loop_
_entity_poly.entity_id
_entity_poly.type
_entity_poly.pdbx_seq_one_letter_code
_entity_poly.pdbx_strand_id
1 'polypeptide(L)'
;MNTQATISTPTAVKIGLAAAILSAAAFIIFTAAFIAIAVSQPLYTWTNLAEAVAYREAHGAFWATLAQTMMLCFGILYVLMLNSIYELTSAHHRFLMRISLYFGLGFAILTGIHYFLQISVVRLNLLHGELAGLEQVMQANDHSAVSGINMLGWTIFFGLSSLFAAAAFPTAERLSKTIRWLLIINGVCCLSGSVAFAMEWLVVLFLAINFGMGGAVTIVTILLSIWFGRLYKKVPAAQPHLTQGDFS
;
A
#
# COMPACT_ATOMS: atom_id res chain seq x y z
N MET A 1 29.84 -14.73 -24.68
CA MET A 1 29.13 -15.58 -23.69
C MET A 1 27.73 -15.00 -23.54
N ASN A 2 26.71 -15.78 -23.87
CA ASN A 2 25.38 -15.31 -24.26
C ASN A 2 24.62 -14.50 -23.20
N THR A 3 24.43 -13.21 -23.49
CA THR A 3 23.42 -12.36 -22.86
C THR A 3 22.05 -12.78 -23.37
N GLN A 4 21.49 -13.86 -22.82
CA GLN A 4 20.05 -14.08 -22.93
C GLN A 4 19.38 -12.92 -22.20
N ALA A 5 18.94 -11.93 -22.98
CA ALA A 5 17.97 -10.95 -22.56
C ALA A 5 16.77 -11.73 -22.02
N THR A 6 16.66 -11.81 -20.69
CA THR A 6 15.52 -12.37 -19.99
C THR A 6 14.29 -11.67 -20.54
N ILE A 7 13.55 -12.40 -21.39
CA ILE A 7 12.22 -12.04 -21.82
C ILE A 7 11.46 -11.78 -20.52
N SER A 8 11.18 -10.50 -20.25
CA SER A 8 10.22 -10.12 -19.22
C SER A 8 8.98 -10.97 -19.45
N THR A 9 8.60 -11.82 -18.50
CA THR A 9 7.43 -12.68 -18.70
C THR A 9 6.25 -11.77 -19.01
N PRO A 10 5.58 -11.89 -20.18
CA PRO A 10 4.50 -10.99 -20.57
C PRO A 10 3.43 -10.86 -19.49
N THR A 11 3.25 -11.92 -18.71
CA THR A 11 2.39 -12.01 -17.53
C THR A 11 2.83 -11.06 -16.41
N ALA A 12 4.10 -11.03 -16.01
CA ALA A 12 4.58 -10.15 -14.94
C ALA A 12 4.41 -8.67 -15.30
N VAL A 13 4.65 -8.30 -16.56
CA VAL A 13 4.45 -6.92 -17.03
C VAL A 13 2.97 -6.54 -16.99
N LYS A 14 2.07 -7.42 -17.43
CA LYS A 14 0.62 -7.20 -17.42
C LYS A 14 0.07 -7.06 -15.99
N ILE A 15 0.40 -8.02 -15.12
CA ILE A 15 -0.03 -8.02 -13.72
C ILE A 15 0.53 -6.80 -13.00
N GLY A 16 1.82 -6.51 -13.18
CA GLY A 16 2.46 -5.34 -12.58
C GLY A 16 1.84 -4.01 -13.02
N LEU A 17 1.51 -3.87 -14.31
CA LEU A 17 0.80 -2.69 -14.82
C LEU A 17 -0.58 -2.52 -14.17
N ALA A 18 -1.38 -3.58 -14.16
CA ALA A 18 -2.72 -3.54 -13.55
C ALA A 18 -2.63 -3.23 -12.05
N ALA A 19 -1.73 -3.91 -11.33
CA ALA A 19 -1.51 -3.70 -9.91
C ALA A 19 -1.06 -2.26 -9.61
N ALA A 20 -0.16 -1.68 -10.40
CA ALA A 20 0.30 -0.31 -10.22
C ALA A 20 -0.83 0.71 -10.46
N ILE A 21 -1.61 0.57 -11.54
CA ILE A 21 -2.75 1.46 -11.85
C ILE A 21 -3.80 1.41 -10.73
N LEU A 22 -4.18 0.19 -10.32
CA LEU A 22 -5.17 0.01 -9.25
C LEU A 22 -4.64 0.50 -7.90
N SER A 23 -3.34 0.35 -7.63
CA SER A 23 -2.70 0.89 -6.42
C SER A 23 -2.76 2.42 -6.39
N ALA A 24 -2.44 3.07 -7.51
CA ALA A 24 -2.55 4.52 -7.63
C ALA A 24 -3.99 5.00 -7.43
N ALA A 25 -4.97 4.32 -8.06
CA ALA A 25 -6.38 4.63 -7.88
C ALA A 25 -6.83 4.46 -6.42
N ALA A 26 -6.45 3.36 -5.76
CA ALA A 26 -6.77 3.10 -4.36
C ALA A 26 -6.21 4.21 -3.44
N PHE A 27 -4.96 4.65 -3.65
CA PHE A 27 -4.36 5.74 -2.86
C PHE A 27 -5.03 7.10 -3.11
N ILE A 28 -5.39 7.41 -4.35
CA ILE A 28 -6.11 8.64 -4.69
C ILE A 28 -7.49 8.66 -4.04
N ILE A 29 -8.25 7.56 -4.13
CA ILE A 29 -9.58 7.44 -3.51
C ILE A 29 -9.47 7.51 -1.99
N PHE A 30 -8.49 6.83 -1.39
CA PHE A 30 -8.20 6.92 0.04
C PHE A 30 -7.93 8.36 0.47
N THR A 31 -7.05 9.07 -0.25
CA THR A 31 -6.70 10.46 0.06
C THR A 31 -7.93 11.37 -0.05
N ALA A 32 -8.74 11.19 -1.10
CA ALA A 32 -9.99 11.93 -1.25
C ALA A 32 -10.98 11.65 -0.10
N ALA A 33 -11.14 10.39 0.29
CA ALA A 33 -12.00 10.01 1.42
C ALA A 33 -11.50 10.59 2.75
N PHE A 34 -10.19 10.59 2.97
CA PHE A 34 -9.57 11.17 4.17
C PHE A 34 -9.75 12.69 4.23
N ILE A 35 -9.58 13.39 3.10
CA ILE A 35 -9.89 14.83 2.99
C ILE A 35 -11.38 15.08 3.24
N ALA A 36 -12.27 14.24 2.70
CA ALA A 36 -13.71 14.37 2.93
C ALA A 36 -14.03 14.25 4.43
N ILE A 37 -13.44 13.29 5.15
CA ILE A 37 -13.57 13.17 6.60
C ILE A 37 -13.08 14.44 7.29
N ALA A 38 -11.87 14.90 6.98
CA ALA A 38 -11.25 16.06 7.61
C ALA A 38 -12.03 17.38 7.40
N VAL A 39 -12.73 17.53 6.28
CA VAL A 39 -13.51 18.73 5.97
C VAL A 39 -14.95 18.64 6.46
N SER A 40 -15.53 17.43 6.50
CA SER A 40 -16.94 17.23 6.87
C SER A 40 -17.17 16.91 8.34
N GLN A 41 -16.12 16.53 9.09
CA GLN A 41 -16.26 16.05 10.45
C GLN A 41 -15.18 16.67 11.36
N PRO A 42 -15.52 17.01 12.61
CA PRO A 42 -14.55 17.59 13.54
C PRO A 42 -13.53 16.50 13.96
N LEU A 43 -12.26 16.76 13.69
CA LEU A 43 -11.18 15.83 13.99
C LEU A 43 -10.84 15.82 15.49
N TYR A 44 -10.49 14.64 16.02
CA TYR A 44 -9.97 14.44 17.38
C TYR A 44 -10.92 14.88 18.51
N THR A 45 -12.23 14.77 18.30
CA THR A 45 -13.22 15.15 19.33
C THR A 45 -13.64 14.00 20.26
N TRP A 46 -13.22 12.77 19.97
CA TRP A 46 -13.54 11.61 20.80
C TRP A 46 -12.33 11.23 21.66
N THR A 47 -12.57 10.97 22.93
CA THR A 47 -11.57 10.60 23.94
C THR A 47 -11.83 9.23 24.57
N ASN A 48 -13.02 8.68 24.35
CA ASN A 48 -13.43 7.38 24.87
C ASN A 48 -14.34 6.64 23.86
N LEU A 49 -14.62 5.36 24.14
CA LEU A 49 -15.41 4.50 23.27
C LEU A 49 -16.84 5.02 23.06
N ALA A 50 -17.49 5.56 24.10
CA ALA A 50 -18.85 6.08 24.00
C ALA A 50 -18.93 7.30 23.06
N GLU A 51 -17.96 8.22 23.16
CA GLU A 51 -17.83 9.35 22.26
C GLU A 51 -17.52 8.92 20.82
N ALA A 52 -16.69 7.89 20.63
CA ALA A 52 -16.38 7.35 19.30
C ALA A 52 -17.62 6.72 18.63
N VAL A 53 -18.47 6.05 19.41
CA VAL A 53 -19.76 5.52 18.93
C VAL A 53 -20.68 6.66 18.53
N ALA A 54 -20.91 7.62 19.43
CA ALA A 54 -21.78 8.79 19.17
C ALA A 54 -21.29 9.60 17.96
N TYR A 55 -19.97 9.78 17.82
CA TYR A 55 -19.36 10.43 16.67
C TYR A 55 -19.70 9.72 15.37
N ARG A 56 -19.62 8.38 15.36
CA ARG A 56 -19.88 7.57 14.16
C ARG A 56 -21.36 7.55 13.78
N GLU A 57 -22.25 7.57 14.76
CA GLU A 57 -23.69 7.73 14.53
C GLU A 57 -24.03 9.09 13.93
N ALA A 58 -23.43 10.16 14.45
CA ALA A 58 -23.71 11.53 14.01
C ALA A 58 -23.20 11.84 12.58
N HIS A 59 -22.05 11.28 12.19
CA HIS A 59 -21.39 11.66 10.92
C HIS A 59 -21.37 10.55 9.86
N GLY A 60 -21.85 9.36 10.21
CA GLY A 60 -21.86 8.19 9.33
C GLY A 60 -20.49 7.56 9.09
N ALA A 61 -20.51 6.37 8.50
CA ALA A 61 -19.32 5.53 8.33
C ALA A 61 -18.83 5.40 6.88
N PHE A 62 -19.47 6.07 5.93
CA PHE A 62 -19.23 5.84 4.50
C PHE A 62 -17.77 6.13 4.10
N TRP A 63 -17.28 7.35 4.36
CA TRP A 63 -15.92 7.74 3.97
C TRP A 63 -14.84 6.92 4.68
N ALA A 64 -15.04 6.63 5.97
CA ALA A 64 -14.13 5.79 6.74
C ALA A 64 -14.08 4.35 6.18
N THR A 65 -15.25 3.76 5.89
CA THR A 65 -15.33 2.40 5.32
C THR A 65 -14.73 2.35 3.93
N LEU A 66 -14.95 3.39 3.09
CA LEU A 66 -14.36 3.50 1.77
C LEU A 66 -12.83 3.58 1.85
N ALA A 67 -12.28 4.43 2.72
CA ALA A 67 -10.86 4.56 2.95
C ALA A 67 -10.23 3.23 3.41
N GLN A 68 -10.83 2.57 4.40
CA GLN A 68 -10.38 1.27 4.91
C GLN A 68 -10.40 0.18 3.84
N THR A 69 -11.46 0.14 3.01
CA THR A 69 -11.58 -0.82 1.91
C THR A 69 -10.50 -0.60 0.85
N MET A 70 -10.23 0.66 0.48
CA MET A 70 -9.17 0.96 -0.49
C MET A 70 -7.78 0.57 0.02
N MET A 71 -7.50 0.76 1.32
CA MET A 71 -6.23 0.37 1.92
C MET A 71 -6.08 -1.15 2.06
N LEU A 72 -7.18 -1.87 2.32
CA LEU A 72 -7.21 -3.33 2.26
C LEU A 72 -6.85 -3.83 0.85
N CYS A 73 -7.46 -3.25 -0.19
CA CYS A 73 -7.14 -3.57 -1.58
C CYS A 73 -5.70 -3.22 -1.93
N PHE A 74 -5.20 -2.07 -1.49
CA PHE A 74 -3.84 -1.62 -1.74
C PHE A 74 -2.80 -2.64 -1.21
N GLY A 75 -2.98 -3.20 -0.02
CA GLY A 75 -2.06 -4.20 0.52
C GLY A 75 -1.86 -5.40 -0.42
N ILE A 76 -2.95 -5.93 -0.98
CA ILE A 76 -2.92 -7.04 -1.94
C ILE A 76 -2.23 -6.61 -3.24
N LEU A 77 -2.62 -5.46 -3.79
CA LEU A 77 -2.08 -4.93 -5.05
C LEU A 77 -0.58 -4.64 -4.93
N TYR A 78 -0.13 -4.15 -3.77
CA TYR A 78 1.28 -3.91 -3.50
C TYR A 78 2.11 -5.19 -3.57
N VAL A 79 1.63 -6.30 -3.03
CA VAL A 79 2.31 -7.61 -3.12
C VAL A 79 2.39 -8.09 -4.57
N LEU A 80 1.31 -7.95 -5.35
CA LEU A 80 1.31 -8.30 -6.78
C LEU A 80 2.31 -7.45 -7.58
N MET A 81 2.37 -6.16 -7.26
CA MET A 81 3.32 -5.22 -7.87
C MET A 81 4.76 -5.60 -7.53
N LEU A 82 5.09 -5.89 -6.27
CA LEU A 82 6.43 -6.32 -5.86
C LEU A 82 6.85 -7.63 -6.53
N ASN A 83 5.93 -8.59 -6.68
CA ASN A 83 6.23 -9.86 -7.36
C ASN A 83 6.59 -9.59 -8.82
N SER A 84 5.83 -8.71 -9.47
CA SER A 84 6.09 -8.30 -10.85
C SER A 84 7.46 -7.60 -10.98
N ILE A 85 7.82 -6.72 -10.03
CA ILE A 85 9.13 -6.07 -10.01
C ILE A 85 10.25 -7.11 -9.79
N TYR A 86 10.05 -8.07 -8.88
CA TYR A 86 11.04 -9.13 -8.61
C TYR A 86 11.37 -9.95 -9.86
N GLU A 87 10.36 -10.34 -10.64
CA GLU A 87 10.55 -11.06 -11.91
C GLU A 87 11.35 -10.25 -12.94
N LEU A 88 11.16 -8.93 -12.95
CA LEU A 88 11.84 -8.01 -13.85
C LEU A 88 13.22 -7.56 -13.35
N THR A 89 13.58 -7.91 -12.12
CA THR A 89 14.81 -7.45 -11.49
C THR A 89 16.01 -8.31 -11.91
N SER A 90 17.12 -7.64 -12.24
CA SER A 90 18.40 -8.28 -12.56
C SER A 90 18.89 -9.17 -11.42
N ALA A 91 19.64 -10.24 -11.75
CA ALA A 91 20.13 -11.21 -10.78
C ALA A 91 20.86 -10.59 -9.58
N HIS A 92 21.65 -9.53 -9.80
CA HIS A 92 22.42 -8.84 -8.76
C HIS A 92 21.56 -8.23 -7.64
N HIS A 93 20.33 -7.78 -7.94
CA HIS A 93 19.43 -7.16 -6.96
C HIS A 93 18.29 -8.08 -6.50
N ARG A 94 18.24 -9.31 -7.02
CA ARG A 94 17.16 -10.25 -6.77
C ARG A 94 17.05 -10.65 -5.29
N PHE A 95 18.18 -10.75 -4.59
CA PHE A 95 18.19 -11.00 -3.15
C PHE A 95 17.49 -9.89 -2.36
N LEU A 96 17.83 -8.62 -2.62
CA LEU A 96 17.21 -7.47 -1.96
C LEU A 96 15.72 -7.37 -2.30
N MET A 97 15.33 -7.62 -3.56
CA MET A 97 13.91 -7.66 -3.93
C MET A 97 13.14 -8.79 -3.25
N ARG A 98 13.77 -9.92 -2.95
CA ARG A 98 13.13 -10.99 -2.17
C ARG A 98 12.88 -10.56 -0.73
N ILE A 99 13.83 -9.86 -0.11
CA ILE A 99 13.65 -9.28 1.22
C ILE A 99 12.51 -8.26 1.21
N SER A 100 12.49 -7.39 0.19
CA SER A 100 11.38 -6.45 -0.03
C SER A 100 10.03 -7.16 -0.07
N LEU A 101 9.93 -8.24 -0.84
CA LEU A 101 8.71 -9.06 -0.94
C LEU A 101 8.25 -9.63 0.41
N TYR A 102 9.16 -10.14 1.24
CA TYR A 102 8.80 -10.68 2.56
C TYR A 102 8.25 -9.60 3.49
N PHE A 103 8.89 -8.43 3.52
CA PHE A 103 8.37 -7.29 4.27
C PHE A 103 7.05 -6.76 3.69
N GLY A 104 6.92 -6.70 2.37
CA GLY A 104 5.68 -6.28 1.70
C GLY A 104 4.51 -7.23 1.96
N LEU A 105 4.77 -8.54 2.04
CA LEU A 105 3.78 -9.53 2.44
C LEU A 105 3.37 -9.35 3.91
N GLY A 106 4.34 -9.13 4.81
CA GLY A 106 4.04 -8.83 6.21
C GLY A 106 3.21 -7.56 6.37
N PHE A 107 3.51 -6.50 5.61
CA PHE A 107 2.67 -5.30 5.52
C PHE A 107 1.23 -5.65 5.14
N ALA A 108 1.04 -6.34 4.02
CA ALA A 108 -0.30 -6.68 3.52
C ALA A 108 -1.11 -7.52 4.51
N ILE A 109 -0.47 -8.45 5.23
CA ILE A 109 -1.12 -9.27 6.25
C ILE A 109 -1.52 -8.41 7.46
N LEU A 110 -0.60 -7.63 8.02
CA LEU A 110 -0.85 -6.84 9.23
C LEU A 110 -1.94 -5.78 9.00
N THR A 111 -1.83 -5.01 7.91
CA THR A 111 -2.84 -4.01 7.56
C THR A 111 -4.13 -4.67 7.09
N GLY A 112 -4.04 -5.85 6.46
CA GLY A 112 -5.19 -6.65 6.06
C GLY A 112 -6.04 -7.07 7.25
N ILE A 113 -5.40 -7.59 8.32
CA ILE A 113 -6.07 -7.92 9.58
C ILE A 113 -6.75 -6.67 10.15
N HIS A 114 -6.02 -5.56 10.26
CA HIS A 114 -6.55 -4.30 10.80
C HIS A 114 -7.80 -3.84 10.03
N TYR A 115 -7.69 -3.63 8.71
CA TYR A 115 -8.79 -3.08 7.92
C TYR A 115 -9.97 -4.04 7.81
N PHE A 116 -9.71 -5.34 7.70
CA PHE A 116 -10.77 -6.35 7.69
C PHE A 116 -11.55 -6.34 9.01
N LEU A 117 -10.87 -6.25 10.16
CA LEU A 117 -11.52 -6.12 11.47
C LEU A 117 -12.39 -4.85 11.57
N GLN A 118 -11.92 -3.71 11.05
CA GLN A 118 -12.70 -2.46 11.08
C GLN A 118 -14.01 -2.56 10.29
N ILE A 119 -13.94 -3.10 9.06
CA ILE A 119 -15.11 -3.17 8.16
C ILE A 119 -16.08 -4.30 8.55
N SER A 120 -15.61 -5.32 9.26
CA SER A 120 -16.41 -6.46 9.70
C SER A 120 -16.76 -6.37 11.18
N VAL A 121 -15.89 -6.87 12.06
CA VAL A 121 -16.11 -7.04 13.50
C VAL A 121 -16.51 -5.73 14.17
N VAL A 122 -15.71 -4.67 14.03
CA VAL A 122 -15.98 -3.39 14.69
C VAL A 122 -17.29 -2.80 14.18
N ARG A 123 -17.50 -2.80 12.85
CA ARG A 123 -18.75 -2.29 12.26
C ARG A 123 -19.97 -3.04 12.76
N LEU A 124 -19.96 -4.37 12.78
CA LEU A 124 -21.11 -5.18 13.18
C LEU A 124 -21.42 -5.07 14.67
N ASN A 125 -20.39 -5.10 15.53
CA ASN A 125 -20.57 -4.93 16.97
C ASN A 125 -21.17 -3.55 17.31
N LEU A 126 -20.72 -2.49 16.64
CA LEU A 126 -21.31 -1.15 16.80
C LEU A 126 -22.79 -1.11 16.38
N LEU A 127 -23.17 -1.81 15.31
CA LEU A 127 -24.57 -1.89 14.87
C LEU A 127 -25.46 -2.65 15.85
N HIS A 128 -24.91 -3.59 16.61
CA HIS A 128 -25.64 -4.37 17.61
C HIS A 128 -25.50 -3.83 19.04
N GLY A 129 -24.75 -2.74 19.24
CA GLY A 129 -24.49 -2.19 20.58
C GLY A 129 -23.58 -3.07 21.45
N GLU A 130 -22.84 -4.01 20.85
CA GLU A 130 -21.93 -4.93 21.54
C GLU A 130 -20.56 -4.27 21.75
N LEU A 131 -20.41 -3.51 22.84
CA LEU A 131 -19.21 -2.66 23.04
C LEU A 131 -18.08 -3.34 23.83
N ALA A 132 -18.36 -4.46 24.50
CA ALA A 132 -17.39 -5.13 25.36
C ALA A 132 -16.16 -5.59 24.56
N GLY A 133 -14.96 -5.15 24.97
CA GLY A 133 -13.69 -5.51 24.33
C GLY A 133 -13.38 -4.79 23.01
N LEU A 134 -14.27 -3.94 22.49
CA LEU A 134 -14.02 -3.18 21.25
C LEU A 134 -12.84 -2.22 21.37
N GLU A 135 -12.53 -1.76 22.58
CA GLU A 135 -11.39 -0.90 22.88
C GLU A 135 -10.04 -1.42 22.37
N GLN A 136 -9.85 -2.74 22.27
CA GLN A 136 -8.61 -3.35 21.76
C GLN A 136 -8.56 -3.53 20.24
N VAL A 137 -9.72 -3.40 19.58
CA VAL A 137 -9.84 -3.62 18.13
C VAL A 137 -10.29 -2.37 17.37
N MET A 138 -10.72 -1.31 18.04
CA MET A 138 -11.20 -0.08 17.41
C MET A 138 -10.03 0.80 16.96
N GLN A 139 -9.97 1.12 15.66
CA GLN A 139 -8.95 2.00 15.09
C GLN A 139 -8.94 3.41 15.71
N ALA A 140 -10.10 3.89 16.15
CA ALA A 140 -10.24 5.21 16.77
C ALA A 140 -9.56 5.30 18.15
N ASN A 141 -9.13 4.17 18.73
CA ASN A 141 -8.31 4.13 19.93
C ASN A 141 -6.84 3.88 19.56
N ASP A 142 -6.01 4.92 19.71
CA ASP A 142 -4.58 4.89 19.36
C ASP A 142 -3.77 3.96 20.28
N HIS A 143 -4.29 3.66 21.47
CA HIS A 143 -3.68 2.71 22.42
C HIS A 143 -4.15 1.25 22.22
N SER A 144 -4.99 0.98 21.22
CA SER A 144 -5.48 -0.37 20.96
C SER A 144 -4.40 -1.28 20.39
N ALA A 145 -4.45 -2.57 20.72
CA ALA A 145 -3.54 -3.57 20.14
C ALA A 145 -3.58 -3.58 18.61
N VAL A 146 -4.78 -3.41 18.02
CA VAL A 146 -4.99 -3.38 16.57
C VAL A 146 -4.42 -2.11 15.93
N SER A 147 -4.45 -0.96 16.61
CA SER A 147 -3.73 0.25 16.17
C SER A 147 -2.22 0.03 16.16
N GLY A 148 -1.66 -0.62 17.18
CA GLY A 148 -0.25 -1.02 17.20
C GLY A 148 0.13 -1.95 16.04
N ILE A 149 -0.69 -2.95 15.74
CA ILE A 149 -0.51 -3.84 14.58
C ILE A 149 -0.55 -3.07 13.26
N ASN A 150 -1.50 -2.15 13.10
CA ASN A 150 -1.61 -1.31 11.91
C ASN A 150 -0.37 -0.44 11.72
N MET A 151 0.10 0.17 12.81
CA MET A 151 1.31 0.98 12.79
C MET A 151 2.54 0.16 12.46
N LEU A 152 2.68 -1.05 13.02
CA LEU A 152 3.76 -1.97 12.66
C LEU A 152 3.77 -2.29 11.15
N GLY A 153 2.59 -2.52 10.56
CA GLY A 153 2.41 -2.74 9.13
C GLY A 153 2.85 -1.54 8.29
N TRP A 154 2.25 -0.37 8.52
CA TRP A 154 2.49 0.85 7.72
C TRP A 154 3.87 1.47 7.90
N THR A 155 4.50 1.27 9.05
CA THR A 155 5.79 1.90 9.36
C THR A 155 6.94 0.95 9.10
N ILE A 156 7.13 -0.08 9.93
CA ILE A 156 8.31 -0.94 9.84
C ILE A 156 8.26 -1.81 8.58
N PHE A 157 7.19 -2.58 8.38
CA PHE A 157 7.12 -3.54 7.27
C PHE A 157 7.05 -2.85 5.92
N PHE A 158 6.16 -1.87 5.75
CA PHE A 158 6.06 -1.13 4.50
C PHE A 158 7.29 -0.26 4.21
N GLY A 159 7.88 0.34 5.25
CA GLY A 159 9.10 1.13 5.14
C GLY A 159 10.30 0.31 4.68
N LEU A 160 10.57 -0.82 5.35
CA LEU A 160 11.64 -1.74 4.97
C LEU A 160 11.41 -2.32 3.58
N SER A 161 10.18 -2.73 3.28
CA SER A 161 9.79 -3.20 1.94
C SER A 161 10.18 -2.19 0.86
N SER A 162 9.89 -0.90 1.10
CA SER A 162 10.20 0.18 0.16
C SER A 162 11.70 0.43 0.01
N LEU A 163 12.46 0.44 1.11
CA LEU A 163 13.92 0.60 1.07
C LEU A 163 14.59 -0.48 0.23
N PHE A 164 14.20 -1.73 0.44
CA PHE A 164 14.76 -2.85 -0.33
C PHE A 164 14.26 -2.85 -1.79
N ALA A 165 13.00 -2.45 -2.02
CA ALA A 165 12.45 -2.32 -3.38
C ALA A 165 13.22 -1.29 -4.23
N ALA A 166 13.76 -0.25 -3.60
CA ALA A 166 14.54 0.79 -4.29
C ALA A 166 15.75 0.22 -5.05
N ALA A 167 16.32 -0.90 -4.59
CA ALA A 167 17.46 -1.54 -5.24
C ALA A 167 17.14 -2.10 -6.64
N ALA A 168 15.87 -2.41 -6.94
CA ALA A 168 15.47 -2.88 -8.27
C ALA A 168 15.64 -1.84 -9.38
N PHE A 169 15.68 -0.55 -9.03
CA PHE A 169 15.65 0.54 -10.00
C PHE A 169 17.06 1.10 -10.26
N PRO A 170 17.58 0.97 -11.49
CA PRO A 170 18.87 1.55 -11.88
C PRO A 170 18.82 3.08 -11.89
N THR A 171 19.98 3.71 -11.68
CA THR A 171 20.11 5.18 -11.65
C THR A 171 20.37 5.82 -13.02
N ALA A 172 20.59 5.01 -14.06
CA ALA A 172 20.88 5.48 -15.41
C ALA A 172 19.67 6.14 -16.11
N GLU A 173 18.45 5.63 -15.89
CA GLU A 173 17.23 6.22 -16.42
C GLU A 173 16.60 7.17 -15.40
N ARG A 174 16.20 8.38 -15.84
CA ARG A 174 15.58 9.40 -14.97
C ARG A 174 14.34 8.87 -14.24
N LEU A 175 13.46 8.13 -14.92
CA LEU A 175 12.24 7.59 -14.33
C LEU A 175 12.56 6.60 -13.20
N SER A 176 13.41 5.61 -13.47
CA SER A 176 13.85 4.63 -12.48
C SER A 176 14.60 5.28 -11.32
N LYS A 177 15.44 6.28 -11.59
CA LYS A 177 16.12 7.07 -10.55
C LYS A 177 15.13 7.79 -9.65
N THR A 178 14.08 8.41 -10.19
CA THR A 178 13.03 9.07 -9.39
C THR A 178 12.27 8.06 -8.55
N ILE A 179 11.84 6.93 -9.12
CA ILE A 179 11.15 5.86 -8.40
C ILE A 179 12.01 5.37 -7.23
N ARG A 180 13.30 5.13 -7.46
CA ARG A 180 14.26 4.72 -6.43
C ARG A 180 14.28 5.69 -5.25
N TRP A 181 14.42 6.99 -5.52
CA TRP A 181 14.48 7.99 -4.45
C TRP A 181 13.16 8.12 -3.70
N LEU A 182 12.02 8.04 -4.39
CA LEU A 182 10.72 8.06 -3.71
C LEU A 182 10.52 6.85 -2.80
N LEU A 183 10.96 5.65 -3.22
CA LEU A 183 10.94 4.47 -2.37
C LEU A 183 11.86 4.62 -1.14
N ILE A 184 13.02 5.26 -1.29
CA ILE A 184 13.93 5.55 -0.18
C ILE A 184 13.29 6.56 0.78
N ILE A 185 12.76 7.67 0.26
CA ILE A 185 12.07 8.70 1.05
C ILE A 185 10.90 8.07 1.79
N ASN A 186 10.07 7.28 1.12
CA ASN A 186 8.97 6.54 1.75
C ASN A 186 9.47 5.67 2.91
N GLY A 187 10.53 4.89 2.67
CA GLY A 187 11.14 4.05 3.70
C GLY A 187 11.58 4.82 4.94
N VAL A 188 12.27 5.95 4.75
CA VAL A 188 12.74 6.82 5.85
C VAL A 188 11.56 7.46 6.59
N CYS A 189 10.55 7.95 5.86
CA CYS A 189 9.32 8.51 6.46
C CYS A 189 8.58 7.46 7.28
N CYS A 190 8.43 6.23 6.78
CA CYS A 190 7.80 5.14 7.50
C CYS A 190 8.57 4.78 8.77
N LEU A 191 9.90 4.60 8.70
CA LEU A 191 10.70 4.25 9.88
C LEU A 191 10.75 5.37 10.92
N SER A 192 10.85 6.63 10.50
CA SER A 192 10.73 7.76 11.42
C SER A 192 9.35 7.85 12.05
N GLY A 193 8.29 7.51 11.30
CA GLY A 193 6.92 7.37 11.81
C GLY A 193 6.79 6.28 12.88
N SER A 194 7.54 5.16 12.77
CA SER A 194 7.57 4.13 13.82
C SER A 194 8.14 4.67 15.13
N VAL A 195 9.28 5.37 15.06
CA VAL A 195 9.90 5.99 16.24
C VAL A 195 8.98 7.05 16.83
N ALA A 196 8.38 7.90 15.98
CA ALA A 196 7.46 8.93 16.42
C ALA A 196 6.22 8.35 17.11
N PHE A 197 5.68 7.23 16.61
CA PHE A 197 4.57 6.53 17.25
C PHE A 197 4.97 5.99 18.64
N ALA A 198 6.11 5.32 18.75
CA ALA A 198 6.59 4.76 20.02
C ALA A 198 6.91 5.82 21.08
N MET A 199 7.31 7.02 20.66
CA MET A 199 7.67 8.14 21.54
C MET A 199 6.52 9.15 21.71
N GLU A 200 5.34 8.87 21.14
CA GLU A 200 4.16 9.75 21.14
C GLU A 200 4.43 11.16 20.57
N TRP A 201 5.35 11.27 19.60
CA TRP A 201 5.65 12.52 18.90
C TRP A 201 4.63 12.79 17.78
N LEU A 202 3.40 13.16 18.18
CA LEU A 202 2.24 13.30 17.28
C LEU A 202 2.52 14.17 16.05
N VAL A 203 3.23 15.30 16.19
CA VAL A 203 3.55 16.19 15.06
C VAL A 203 4.47 15.50 14.05
N VAL A 204 5.51 14.82 14.54
CA VAL A 204 6.46 14.10 13.68
C VAL A 204 5.76 12.94 12.99
N LEU A 205 4.95 12.18 13.74
CA LEU A 205 4.14 11.09 13.21
C LEU A 205 3.21 11.59 12.10
N PHE A 206 2.47 12.67 12.37
CA PHE A 206 1.53 13.25 11.41
C PHE A 206 2.22 13.67 10.12
N LEU A 207 3.35 14.39 10.22
CA LEU A 207 4.12 14.85 9.06
C LEU A 207 4.74 13.68 8.28
N ALA A 208 5.34 12.72 8.98
CA ALA A 208 6.00 11.58 8.37
C ALA A 208 5.02 10.67 7.61
N ILE A 209 3.84 10.40 8.18
CA ILE A 209 2.86 9.47 7.61
C ILE A 209 1.97 10.15 6.57
N ASN A 210 1.39 11.30 6.87
CA ASN A 210 0.41 11.91 5.97
C ASN A 210 1.06 12.60 4.78
N PHE A 211 2.08 13.43 5.02
CA PHE A 211 2.75 14.16 3.94
C PHE A 211 3.90 13.36 3.34
N GLY A 212 4.77 12.79 4.18
CA GLY A 212 5.94 12.03 3.74
C GLY A 212 5.55 10.76 2.98
N MET A 213 5.03 9.77 3.70
CA MET A 213 4.61 8.49 3.13
C MET A 213 3.44 8.68 2.15
N GLY A 214 2.37 9.37 2.53
CA GLY A 214 1.21 9.58 1.66
C GLY A 214 1.56 10.22 0.31
N GLY A 215 2.38 11.27 0.31
CA GLY A 215 2.86 11.91 -0.91
C GLY A 215 3.80 11.00 -1.72
N ALA A 216 4.79 10.39 -1.06
CA ALA A 216 5.75 9.53 -1.75
C ALA A 216 5.09 8.31 -2.41
N VAL A 217 4.16 7.64 -1.72
CA VAL A 217 3.46 6.46 -2.25
C VAL A 217 2.53 6.82 -3.40
N THR A 218 1.81 7.94 -3.30
CA THR A 218 0.93 8.39 -4.39
C THR A 218 1.75 8.65 -5.65
N ILE A 219 2.89 9.35 -5.53
CA ILE A 219 3.72 9.65 -6.69
C ILE A 219 4.38 8.36 -7.22
N VAL A 220 4.90 7.49 -6.34
CA VAL A 220 5.61 6.28 -6.79
C VAL A 220 4.69 5.30 -7.50
N THR A 221 3.45 5.13 -7.04
CA THR A 221 2.48 4.22 -7.68
C THR A 221 2.12 4.71 -9.09
N ILE A 222 1.91 6.01 -9.28
CA ILE A 222 1.70 6.63 -10.59
C ILE A 222 2.92 6.42 -11.51
N LEU A 223 4.13 6.67 -11.01
CA LEU A 223 5.36 6.48 -11.79
C LEU A 223 5.60 5.02 -12.14
N LEU A 224 5.24 4.08 -11.25
CA LEU A 224 5.28 2.65 -11.52
C LEU A 224 4.27 2.26 -12.61
N SER A 225 3.06 2.83 -12.64
CA SER A 225 2.12 2.62 -13.75
C SER A 225 2.73 3.06 -15.08
N ILE A 226 3.41 4.21 -15.11
CA ILE A 226 4.11 4.70 -16.31
C ILE A 226 5.27 3.76 -16.68
N TRP A 227 6.05 3.32 -15.71
CA TRP A 227 7.19 2.43 -15.92
C TRP A 227 6.76 1.08 -16.49
N PHE A 228 5.76 0.42 -15.88
CA PHE A 228 5.17 -0.81 -16.42
C PHE A 228 4.53 -0.57 -17.79
N GLY A 229 3.89 0.58 -18.03
CA GLY A 229 3.32 0.93 -19.33
C GLY A 229 4.36 1.03 -20.44
N ARG A 230 5.55 1.56 -20.13
CA ARG A 230 6.70 1.59 -21.06
C ARG A 230 7.22 0.19 -21.37
N LEU A 231 7.23 -0.70 -20.38
CA LEU A 231 7.61 -2.10 -20.59
C LEU A 231 6.57 -2.86 -21.40
N TYR A 232 5.28 -2.63 -21.11
CA TYR A 232 4.17 -3.29 -21.81
C TYR A 232 4.18 -3.01 -23.32
N LYS A 233 4.46 -1.76 -23.72
CA LYS A 233 4.60 -1.39 -25.13
C LYS A 233 5.75 -2.10 -25.87
N LYS A 234 6.73 -2.64 -25.13
CA LYS A 234 7.88 -3.39 -25.69
C LYS A 234 7.61 -4.89 -25.74
N VAL A 235 6.54 -5.39 -25.12
CA VAL A 235 6.15 -6.79 -25.21
C VAL A 235 5.62 -7.04 -26.63
N PRO A 236 6.23 -7.94 -27.42
CA PRO A 236 5.72 -8.28 -28.75
C PRO A 236 4.25 -8.71 -28.65
N ALA A 237 3.40 -8.23 -29.56
CA ALA A 237 2.05 -8.76 -29.67
C ALA A 237 2.15 -10.28 -29.81
N ALA A 238 1.49 -11.03 -28.93
CA ALA A 238 1.40 -12.47 -29.09
C ALA A 238 0.84 -12.71 -30.49
N GLN A 239 1.64 -13.32 -31.37
CA GLN A 239 1.12 -13.75 -32.67
C GLN A 239 -0.04 -14.70 -32.34
N PRO A 240 -1.26 -14.44 -32.84
CA PRO A 240 -2.33 -15.41 -32.69
C PRO A 240 -1.80 -16.71 -33.28
N HIS A 241 -1.81 -17.78 -32.49
CA HIS A 241 -1.51 -19.12 -32.97
C HIS A 241 -2.32 -19.30 -34.24
N LEU A 242 -1.65 -19.31 -35.40
CA LEU A 242 -2.24 -19.80 -36.62
C LEU A 242 -2.66 -21.23 -36.29
N THR A 243 -3.96 -21.44 -36.11
CA THR A 243 -4.56 -22.76 -36.23
C THR A 243 -4.18 -23.22 -37.63
N GLN A 244 -3.08 -23.98 -37.74
CA GLN A 244 -2.79 -24.84 -38.88
C GLN A 244 -3.88 -25.90 -38.90
N GLY A 245 -5.05 -25.51 -39.39
CA GLY A 245 -6.12 -26.36 -39.85
C GLY A 245 -6.37 -25.98 -41.30
N ASP A 246 -5.43 -26.37 -42.16
CA ASP A 246 -5.63 -26.63 -43.58
C ASP A 246 -4.32 -27.19 -44.12
N PHE A 247 -4.31 -28.50 -44.42
CA PHE A 247 -3.61 -29.21 -45.50
C PHE A 247 -3.52 -30.71 -45.16
N SER A 248 -4.65 -31.42 -45.32
CA SER A 248 -4.75 -32.72 -46.02
C SER A 248 -6.16 -33.28 -45.88
#